data_AF-A0A3N7ERJ6-F1
#
_entry.id   AF-A0A3N7ERJ6-F1
#
_cell.length_a   1.000
_cell.length_b   1.000
_cell.length_c   1.000
_cell.angle_alpha   90.00
_cell.angle_beta   90.00
_cell.angle_gamma   90.00
#
_symmetry.space_group_name_H-M   'P 1'
#
loop_
_entity.id
_entity.type
_entity.pdbx_description
1 polymer ?
#
loop_
_entity_poly.entity_id
_entity_poly.type
_entity_poly.pdbx_seq_one_letter_code
_entity_poly.pdbx_strand_id
1 'polypeptide(L)'
;RSNNMQWDFWSLSPESAHQVTYLMGPRGLPKTWRNMNGYSSHTYMWANQAGERFWVQYHFHTDQGVENMTNEEAGRMAGEDADMHRRDLFDAIERGDYPSWTVSVQIMPYEEAKTYRFNPFDLTKTWSKKDYPLMEIGKFTLNKNPSNHFAQIEQAAFSPSNTVPGTGISPDKMLMGRVFSYPDAQRNRIGTNFNQLPVNAPITKTNSYDKEGQMEYHHSGDAPNYAPNSYGRPYQAEETQVEARWESDGELVRSAATLHAEDDDFGQAHTLIREVYSEEERQGLIETV
;
A
#
# COMPACT_ATOMS: atom_id res chain seq x y z
N ARG A 1 19.15 -14.91 10.02
CA ARG A 1 19.17 -13.94 8.91
C ARG A 1 20.63 -13.57 8.64
N SER A 2 21.04 -13.29 7.39
CA SER A 2 22.44 -12.99 7.03
C SER A 2 22.57 -11.54 6.59
N ASN A 3 23.40 -10.75 7.27
CA ASN A 3 23.69 -9.37 6.85
C ASN A 3 24.44 -9.33 5.52
N ASN A 4 25.35 -10.29 5.29
CA ASN A 4 26.07 -10.42 4.02
C ASN A 4 25.09 -10.58 2.85
N MET A 5 24.11 -11.47 2.97
CA MET A 5 23.11 -11.68 1.90
C MET A 5 22.27 -10.43 1.61
N GLN A 6 21.90 -9.67 2.65
CA GLN A 6 21.12 -8.44 2.48
C GLN A 6 21.93 -7.37 1.75
N TRP A 7 23.18 -7.13 2.19
CA TRP A 7 24.05 -6.12 1.58
C TRP A 7 24.56 -6.51 0.21
N ASP A 8 24.80 -7.80 -0.05
CA ASP A 8 25.13 -8.29 -1.39
C ASP A 8 24.01 -7.95 -2.38
N PHE A 9 22.75 -8.23 -2.01
CA PHE A 9 21.60 -7.84 -2.83
C PHE A 9 21.46 -6.31 -2.98
N TRP A 10 21.44 -5.55 -1.88
CA TRP A 10 21.22 -4.10 -1.94
C TRP A 10 22.33 -3.34 -2.67
N SER A 11 23.59 -3.77 -2.55
CA SER A 11 24.70 -3.13 -3.26
C SER A 11 24.73 -3.44 -4.77
N LEU A 12 24.12 -4.55 -5.20
CA LEU A 12 23.96 -4.93 -6.61
C LEU A 12 22.66 -4.42 -7.25
N SER A 13 21.71 -3.93 -6.43
CA SER A 13 20.45 -3.29 -6.84
C SER A 13 20.39 -1.85 -6.32
N PRO A 14 21.13 -0.92 -6.95
CA PRO A 14 21.27 0.45 -6.47
C PRO A 14 19.94 1.20 -6.39
N GLU A 15 18.92 0.80 -7.15
CA GLU A 15 17.55 1.35 -7.05
C GLU A 15 16.95 1.21 -5.63
N SER A 16 17.52 0.35 -4.78
CA SER A 16 17.15 0.20 -3.37
C SER A 16 17.61 1.34 -2.46
N ALA A 17 18.57 2.16 -2.88
CA ALA A 17 19.31 3.09 -2.01
C ALA A 17 18.41 4.07 -1.24
N HIS A 18 17.36 4.60 -1.87
CA HIS A 18 16.42 5.51 -1.22
C HIS A 18 15.67 4.83 -0.07
N GLN A 19 15.13 3.62 -0.30
CA GLN A 19 14.42 2.89 0.75
C GLN A 19 15.36 2.33 1.81
N VAL A 20 16.58 1.90 1.45
CA VAL A 20 17.59 1.46 2.42
C VAL A 20 18.00 2.62 3.34
N THR A 21 18.15 3.83 2.80
CA THR A 21 18.44 5.05 3.59
C THR A 21 17.29 5.38 4.53
N TYR A 22 16.03 5.24 4.08
CA TYR A 22 14.86 5.40 4.95
C TYR A 22 14.81 4.33 6.05
N LEU A 23 15.09 3.08 5.71
CA LEU A 23 15.07 1.93 6.61
C LEU A 23 16.14 2.01 7.70
N MET A 24 17.36 2.39 7.32
CA MET A 24 18.49 2.51 8.26
C MET A 24 18.45 3.82 9.06
N GLY A 25 17.59 4.77 8.66
CA GLY A 25 17.34 5.98 9.43
C GLY A 25 16.45 5.76 10.65
N PRO A 26 16.07 6.84 11.35
CA PRO A 26 15.32 6.77 12.61
C PRO A 26 14.02 5.98 12.50
N ARG A 27 13.35 6.04 11.34
CA ARG A 27 12.04 5.42 11.11
C ARG A 27 12.09 3.92 10.87
N GLY A 28 13.26 3.29 10.87
CA GLY A 28 13.43 1.84 10.81
C GLY A 28 12.86 1.10 12.01
N LEU A 29 12.78 1.78 13.16
CA LEU A 29 12.33 1.22 14.44
C LEU A 29 11.25 2.10 15.07
N PRO A 30 10.01 2.12 14.54
CA PRO A 30 8.94 2.91 15.14
C PRO A 30 8.65 2.45 16.57
N LYS A 31 8.38 3.40 17.48
CA LYS A 31 8.13 3.10 18.90
C LYS A 31 6.86 2.28 19.13
N THR A 32 5.82 2.58 18.37
CA THR A 32 4.57 1.83 18.30
C THR A 32 4.00 1.95 16.89
N TRP A 33 3.04 1.10 16.52
CA TRP A 33 2.30 1.28 15.27
C TRP A 33 1.49 2.58 15.25
N ARG A 34 1.15 3.15 16.41
CA ARG A 34 0.41 4.42 16.52
C ARG A 34 1.32 5.61 16.21
N ASN A 35 2.61 5.49 16.47
CA ASN A 35 3.61 6.55 16.29
C ASN A 35 4.35 6.48 14.93
N MET A 36 3.72 5.94 13.88
CA MET A 36 4.28 5.92 12.54
C MET A 36 3.27 6.40 11.50
N ASN A 37 3.78 7.00 10.43
CA ASN A 37 2.95 7.34 9.26
C ASN A 37 2.68 6.08 8.42
N GLY A 38 1.63 6.13 7.62
CA GLY A 38 1.34 5.18 6.54
C GLY A 38 1.36 5.89 5.19
N TYR A 39 1.70 5.15 4.12
CA TYR A 39 1.74 5.68 2.76
C TYR A 39 1.23 4.62 1.79
N SER A 40 0.61 5.06 0.69
CA SER A 40 0.32 4.14 -0.42
C SER A 40 1.59 3.66 -1.12
N SER A 41 2.66 4.47 -1.04
CA SER A 41 3.92 4.40 -1.79
C SER A 41 3.71 4.56 -3.30
N HIS A 42 2.93 3.65 -3.89
CA HIS A 42 2.55 3.72 -5.28
C HIS A 42 1.69 4.94 -5.59
N THR A 43 1.81 5.36 -6.83
CA THR A 43 0.84 6.19 -7.52
C THR A 43 -0.38 5.34 -7.91
N TYR A 44 -1.56 5.84 -7.61
CA TYR A 44 -2.86 5.29 -8.04
C TYR A 44 -3.55 6.26 -9.00
N MET A 45 -4.67 5.85 -9.58
CA MET A 45 -5.52 6.71 -10.40
C MET A 45 -6.82 7.03 -9.67
N TRP A 46 -7.23 8.30 -9.72
CA TRP A 46 -8.61 8.73 -9.52
C TRP A 46 -9.23 9.13 -10.85
N ALA A 47 -10.51 8.85 -10.99
CA ALA A 47 -11.31 9.32 -12.10
C ALA A 47 -12.63 9.92 -11.58
N ASN A 48 -12.96 11.13 -12.01
CA ASN A 48 -14.18 11.81 -11.58
C ASN A 48 -15.38 11.46 -12.47
N GLN A 49 -16.57 11.97 -12.12
CA GLN A 49 -17.81 11.68 -12.86
C GLN A 49 -17.80 12.18 -14.32
N ALA A 50 -16.98 13.19 -14.63
CA ALA A 50 -16.80 13.70 -16.00
C ALA A 50 -15.81 12.85 -16.82
N GLY A 51 -15.18 11.84 -16.23
CA GLY A 51 -14.16 11.01 -16.86
C GLY A 51 -12.75 11.63 -16.86
N GLU A 52 -12.55 12.73 -16.12
CA GLU A 52 -11.22 13.32 -15.95
C GLU A 52 -10.39 12.45 -15.00
N ARG A 53 -9.12 12.26 -15.35
CA ARG A 53 -8.19 11.35 -14.68
C ARG A 53 -7.14 12.13 -13.91
N PHE A 54 -6.74 11.61 -12.77
CA PHE A 54 -5.72 12.18 -11.91
C PHE A 54 -4.85 11.07 -11.32
N TRP A 55 -3.56 11.35 -11.16
CA TRP A 55 -2.64 10.49 -10.44
C TRP A 55 -2.59 10.89 -8.98
N VAL A 56 -2.60 9.92 -8.08
CA VAL A 56 -2.80 10.14 -6.65
C VAL A 56 -1.82 9.33 -5.80
N GLN A 57 -1.19 9.99 -4.82
CA GLN A 57 -0.45 9.32 -3.74
C GLN A 57 -1.12 9.61 -2.40
N TYR A 58 -1.28 8.59 -1.56
CA TYR A 58 -1.94 8.70 -0.26
C TYR A 58 -0.92 8.77 0.88
N HIS A 59 -1.21 9.63 1.84
CA HIS A 59 -0.40 9.88 3.02
C HIS A 59 -1.28 9.83 4.26
N PHE A 60 -0.94 8.98 5.21
CA PHE A 60 -1.58 8.83 6.51
C PHE A 60 -0.60 9.35 7.56
N HIS A 61 -0.75 10.61 7.97
CA HIS A 61 0.12 11.20 8.98
C HIS A 61 -0.44 10.91 10.37
N THR A 62 0.36 10.29 11.25
CA THR A 62 -0.08 9.96 12.61
C THR A 62 -0.41 11.24 13.39
N ASP A 63 -1.57 11.24 14.05
CA ASP A 63 -1.96 12.34 14.95
C ASP A 63 -1.28 12.20 16.34
N GLN A 64 -0.55 11.11 16.60
CA GLN A 64 0.19 10.86 17.85
C GLN A 64 1.64 11.35 17.78
N GLY A 65 2.09 11.76 16.59
CA GLY A 65 3.49 12.12 16.34
C GLY A 65 4.36 10.91 15.99
N VAL A 66 5.36 11.16 15.14
CA VAL A 66 6.33 10.13 14.75
C VAL A 66 7.36 9.98 15.87
N GLU A 67 7.41 8.80 16.50
CA GLU A 67 8.36 8.45 17.55
C GLU A 67 9.02 7.11 17.22
N ASN A 68 10.31 7.01 17.46
CA ASN A 68 11.12 5.84 17.13
C ASN A 68 11.95 5.38 18.34
N MET A 69 12.43 4.15 18.28
CA MET A 69 13.38 3.56 19.21
C MET A 69 14.79 3.60 18.64
N THR A 70 15.78 3.65 19.53
CA THR A 70 17.16 3.31 19.21
C THR A 70 17.35 1.82 18.99
N ASN A 71 18.46 1.41 18.36
CA ASN A 71 18.82 0.00 18.22
C ASN A 71 18.94 -0.74 19.57
N GLU A 72 19.46 -0.06 20.61
CA GLU A 72 19.59 -0.63 21.95
C GLU A 72 18.22 -0.88 22.60
N GLU A 73 17.33 0.11 22.55
CA GLU A 73 15.96 -0.02 23.07
C GLU A 73 15.19 -1.13 22.35
N ALA A 74 15.24 -1.16 21.01
CA ALA A 74 14.57 -2.19 20.23
C ALA A 74 15.17 -3.59 20.50
N GLY A 75 16.48 -3.70 20.66
CA GLY A 75 17.17 -4.94 21.01
C GLY A 75 16.74 -5.47 22.38
N ARG A 76 16.61 -4.59 23.37
CA ARG A 76 16.10 -4.93 24.71
C ARG A 76 14.63 -5.38 24.64
N MET A 77 13.78 -4.61 23.97
CA MET A 77 12.36 -4.91 23.84
C MET A 77 12.09 -6.22 23.10
N ALA A 78 12.90 -6.56 22.09
CA ALA A 78 12.77 -7.83 21.38
C ALA A 78 12.97 -9.06 22.29
N GLY A 79 13.74 -8.92 23.37
CA GLY A 79 13.94 -9.98 24.37
C GLY A 79 12.90 -9.98 25.50
N GLU A 80 12.46 -8.79 25.92
CA GLU A 80 11.50 -8.64 27.02
C GLU A 80 10.05 -8.87 26.58
N ASP A 81 9.71 -8.49 25.36
CA ASP A 81 8.36 -8.52 24.82
C ASP A 81 8.31 -8.50 23.29
N ALA A 82 8.29 -9.70 22.72
CA ALA A 82 8.21 -9.89 21.27
C ALA A 82 6.89 -9.41 20.64
N ASP A 83 5.85 -9.14 21.45
CA ASP A 83 4.52 -8.71 21.01
C ASP A 83 4.24 -7.22 21.31
N MET A 84 5.27 -6.42 21.62
CA MET A 84 5.10 -5.04 22.14
C MET A 84 4.15 -4.16 21.33
N HIS A 85 4.23 -4.18 20.00
CA HIS A 85 3.37 -3.36 19.16
C HIS A 85 1.93 -3.87 19.14
N ARG A 86 1.75 -5.19 19.18
CA ARG A 86 0.43 -5.83 19.26
C ARG A 86 -0.24 -5.49 20.58
N ARG A 87 0.48 -5.62 21.70
CA ARG A 87 -0.04 -5.26 23.03
C ARG A 87 -0.34 -3.77 23.11
N ASP A 88 0.58 -2.90 22.68
CA ASP A 88 0.37 -1.44 22.72
C ASP A 88 -0.93 -1.03 22.00
N LEU A 89 -1.15 -1.51 20.77
CA LEU A 89 -2.35 -1.16 20.01
C LEU A 89 -3.62 -1.70 20.67
N PHE A 90 -3.58 -2.95 21.13
CA PHE A 90 -4.73 -3.58 21.79
C PHE A 90 -5.12 -2.84 23.07
N ASP A 91 -4.14 -2.59 23.95
CA ASP A 91 -4.36 -1.90 25.22
C ASP A 91 -4.80 -0.45 25.01
N ALA A 92 -4.32 0.22 23.95
CA ALA A 92 -4.69 1.59 23.62
C ALA A 92 -6.17 1.69 23.25
N ILE A 93 -6.64 0.78 22.39
CA ILE A 93 -8.05 0.74 22.01
C ILE A 93 -8.92 0.33 23.21
N GLU A 94 -8.48 -0.62 24.04
CA GLU A 94 -9.24 -1.08 25.21
C GLU A 94 -9.48 0.04 26.23
N ARG A 95 -8.49 0.91 26.44
CA ARG A 95 -8.59 2.04 27.37
C ARG A 95 -9.20 3.32 26.76
N GLY A 96 -9.66 3.26 25.51
CA GLY A 96 -10.31 4.38 24.83
C GLY A 96 -9.35 5.39 24.17
N ASP A 97 -8.04 5.11 24.16
CA ASP A 97 -7.01 5.92 23.51
C ASP A 97 -6.93 5.58 22.00
N TYR A 98 -7.99 5.91 21.25
CA TYR A 98 -8.11 5.55 19.85
C TYR A 98 -7.07 6.25 18.97
N PRO A 99 -6.11 5.52 18.36
CA PRO A 99 -5.16 6.14 17.46
C PRO A 99 -5.85 6.53 16.16
N SER A 100 -5.34 7.60 15.59
CA SER A 100 -5.85 8.18 14.36
C SER A 100 -4.76 8.81 13.49
N TRP A 101 -5.06 8.89 12.21
CA TRP A 101 -4.21 9.47 11.19
C TRP A 101 -5.00 10.47 10.35
N THR A 102 -4.42 11.64 10.13
CA THR A 102 -4.89 12.59 9.13
C THR A 102 -4.52 12.07 7.75
N VAL A 103 -5.53 11.86 6.89
CA VAL A 103 -5.36 11.31 5.54
C VAL A 103 -5.31 12.45 4.55
N SER A 104 -4.24 12.51 3.78
CA SER A 104 -4.05 13.48 2.71
C SER A 104 -3.65 12.80 1.41
N VAL A 105 -3.84 13.50 0.31
CA VAL A 105 -3.40 13.06 -1.01
C VAL A 105 -2.57 14.13 -1.70
N GLN A 106 -1.60 13.71 -2.52
CA GLN A 106 -1.08 14.53 -3.61
C GLN A 106 -1.88 14.18 -4.87
N ILE A 107 -2.25 15.19 -5.65
CA ILE A 107 -3.02 15.01 -6.90
C ILE A 107 -2.22 15.63 -8.04
N MET A 108 -1.86 14.81 -9.02
CA MET A 108 -1.15 15.22 -10.24
C MET A 108 -2.10 15.07 -11.44
N PRO A 109 -2.28 16.12 -12.27
CA PRO A 109 -3.06 16.01 -13.50
C PRO A 109 -2.52 14.91 -14.42
N TYR A 110 -3.43 14.21 -15.12
CA TYR A 110 -3.08 13.03 -15.93
C TYR A 110 -1.90 13.24 -16.89
N GLU A 111 -1.89 14.36 -17.61
CA GLU A 111 -0.89 14.68 -18.63
C GLU A 111 0.47 15.06 -18.04
N GLU A 112 0.51 15.62 -16.82
CA GLU A 112 1.75 16.07 -16.19
C GLU A 112 2.67 14.91 -15.81
N ALA A 113 2.11 13.72 -15.56
CA ALA A 113 2.91 12.53 -15.28
C ALA A 113 3.87 12.18 -16.41
N LYS A 114 3.56 12.53 -17.68
CA LYS A 114 4.41 12.22 -18.84
C LYS A 114 5.72 13.00 -18.84
N THR A 115 5.75 14.15 -18.15
CA THR A 115 6.87 15.10 -18.22
C THR A 115 7.36 15.55 -16.85
N TYR A 116 6.72 15.12 -15.75
CA TYR A 116 7.18 15.42 -14.40
C TYR A 116 8.62 14.94 -14.20
N ARG A 117 9.44 15.72 -13.48
CA ARG A 117 10.90 15.52 -13.45
C ARG A 117 11.37 14.19 -12.84
N PHE A 118 10.56 13.59 -11.96
CA PHE A 118 10.74 12.22 -11.48
C PHE A 118 9.66 11.34 -12.09
N ASN A 119 9.97 10.09 -12.40
CA ASN A 119 8.95 9.16 -12.90
C ASN A 119 7.92 8.86 -11.79
N PRO A 120 6.65 9.29 -11.95
CA PRO A 120 5.64 9.06 -10.92
C PRO A 120 5.25 7.58 -10.76
N PHE A 121 5.66 6.72 -11.71
CA PHE A 121 5.39 5.28 -11.70
C PHE A 121 6.62 4.46 -11.28
N ASP A 122 7.71 5.12 -10.89
CA ASP A 122 8.85 4.51 -10.23
C ASP A 122 8.65 4.56 -8.70
N LEU A 123 8.43 3.38 -8.10
CA LEU A 123 8.19 3.23 -6.67
C LEU A 123 9.35 3.72 -5.78
N THR A 124 10.55 3.88 -6.35
CA THR A 124 11.73 4.39 -5.64
C THR A 124 11.71 5.92 -5.50
N LYS A 125 10.76 6.61 -6.16
CA LYS A 125 10.66 8.07 -6.20
C LYS A 125 9.49 8.58 -5.36
N THR A 126 9.73 9.71 -4.70
CA THR A 126 8.72 10.53 -4.02
C THR A 126 8.36 11.75 -4.85
N TRP A 127 7.13 12.24 -4.70
CA TRP A 127 6.68 13.48 -5.31
C TRP A 127 6.97 14.67 -4.40
N SER A 128 7.52 15.75 -4.96
CA SER A 128 7.78 16.97 -4.23
C SER A 128 6.46 17.55 -3.71
N LYS A 129 6.39 17.77 -2.39
CA LYS A 129 5.26 18.45 -1.75
C LYS A 129 5.20 19.95 -2.09
N LYS A 130 6.25 20.52 -2.71
CA LYS A 130 6.24 21.88 -3.27
C LYS A 130 5.52 21.92 -4.61
N ASP A 131 5.64 20.84 -5.38
CA ASP A 131 5.13 20.74 -6.75
C ASP A 131 3.67 20.28 -6.69
N TYR A 132 3.40 19.25 -5.90
CA TYR A 132 2.05 18.74 -5.59
C TYR A 132 1.83 18.75 -4.07
N PRO A 133 1.22 19.79 -3.50
CA PRO A 133 1.00 19.88 -2.06
C PRO A 133 0.02 18.82 -1.55
N LEU A 134 0.08 18.55 -0.24
CA LEU A 134 -0.85 17.65 0.42
C LEU A 134 -2.23 18.30 0.53
N MET A 135 -3.26 17.57 0.12
CA MET A 135 -4.66 17.93 0.27
C MET A 135 -5.32 16.97 1.27
N GLU A 136 -5.77 17.47 2.41
CA GLU A 136 -6.47 16.67 3.41
C GLU A 136 -7.82 16.18 2.88
N ILE A 137 -8.12 14.89 3.06
CA ILE A 137 -9.36 14.24 2.61
C ILE A 137 -10.15 13.60 3.75
N GLY A 138 -9.59 13.52 4.96
CA GLY A 138 -10.30 13.04 6.12
C GLY A 138 -9.39 12.44 7.18
N LYS A 139 -9.98 11.61 8.04
CA LYS A 139 -9.33 11.03 9.22
C LYS A 139 -9.61 9.54 9.33
N PHE A 140 -8.56 8.75 9.50
CA PHE A 140 -8.63 7.31 9.75
C PHE A 140 -8.46 7.06 11.24
N THR A 141 -9.40 6.37 11.90
CA THR A 141 -9.37 6.11 13.36
C THR A 141 -9.61 4.64 13.65
N LEU A 142 -8.76 4.04 14.48
CA LEU A 142 -8.96 2.68 14.98
C LEU A 142 -9.60 2.74 16.37
N ASN A 143 -10.80 2.18 16.51
CA ASN A 143 -11.60 2.34 17.73
C ASN A 143 -12.20 1.03 18.28
N LYS A 144 -11.81 -0.12 17.73
CA LYS A 144 -12.34 -1.41 18.15
C LYS A 144 -11.32 -2.53 17.97
N ASN A 145 -11.09 -3.28 19.04
CA ASN A 145 -10.27 -4.48 19.02
C ASN A 145 -10.99 -5.65 18.33
N PRO A 146 -10.24 -6.59 17.70
CA PRO A 146 -10.83 -7.83 17.21
C PRO A 146 -11.34 -8.65 18.40
N SER A 147 -12.54 -9.21 18.27
CA SER A 147 -13.06 -10.21 19.20
C SER A 147 -12.38 -11.57 19.05
N ASN A 148 -11.79 -11.84 17.89
CA ASN A 148 -10.99 -13.04 17.63
C ASN A 148 -9.86 -12.72 16.65
N HIS A 149 -8.61 -12.72 17.15
CA HIS A 149 -7.43 -12.38 16.36
C HIS A 149 -7.25 -13.26 15.12
N PHE A 150 -7.42 -14.57 15.26
CA PHE A 150 -7.23 -15.48 14.12
C PHE A 150 -8.27 -15.24 13.02
N ALA A 151 -9.55 -15.14 13.37
CA ALA A 151 -10.64 -14.98 12.42
C ALA A 151 -10.69 -13.59 11.77
N GLN A 152 -10.24 -12.54 12.47
CA GLN A 152 -10.39 -11.15 12.02
C GLN A 152 -9.08 -10.46 11.63
N ILE A 153 -7.92 -11.02 11.98
CA ILE A 153 -6.61 -10.45 11.62
C ILE A 153 -5.81 -11.45 10.79
N GLU A 154 -5.56 -12.66 11.30
CA GLU A 154 -4.75 -13.65 10.56
C GLU A 154 -5.43 -14.10 9.25
N GLN A 155 -6.76 -14.19 9.23
CA GLN A 155 -7.54 -14.52 8.03
C GLN A 155 -7.94 -13.31 7.18
N ALA A 156 -7.55 -12.09 7.56
CA ALA A 156 -7.78 -10.93 6.71
C ALA A 156 -6.99 -11.04 5.40
N ALA A 157 -7.60 -10.62 4.30
CA ALA A 157 -7.08 -10.77 2.95
C ALA A 157 -7.14 -9.42 2.20
N PHE A 158 -6.11 -8.60 2.37
CA PHE A 158 -5.97 -7.32 1.66
C PHE A 158 -5.41 -7.52 0.26
N SER A 159 -5.94 -6.83 -0.75
CA SER A 159 -5.40 -6.88 -2.11
C SER A 159 -5.51 -5.52 -2.80
N PRO A 160 -4.44 -5.02 -3.47
CA PRO A 160 -4.54 -3.84 -4.33
C PRO A 160 -5.50 -4.02 -5.53
N SER A 161 -5.87 -5.26 -5.87
CA SER A 161 -6.90 -5.53 -6.88
C SER A 161 -8.31 -5.13 -6.46
N ASN A 162 -8.54 -4.91 -5.16
CA ASN A 162 -9.85 -4.57 -4.62
C ASN A 162 -10.09 -3.06 -4.76
N THR A 163 -10.22 -2.59 -6.00
CA THR A 163 -10.55 -1.20 -6.31
C THR A 163 -12.06 -0.97 -6.28
N VAL A 164 -12.46 0.30 -6.22
CA VAL A 164 -13.86 0.74 -6.31
C VAL A 164 -14.02 1.75 -7.46
N PRO A 165 -15.23 1.95 -8.00
CA PRO A 165 -15.44 2.87 -9.11
C PRO A 165 -14.90 4.28 -8.79
N GLY A 166 -14.22 4.90 -9.77
CA GLY A 166 -13.51 6.17 -9.59
C GLY A 166 -12.09 6.03 -9.02
N THR A 167 -11.65 4.80 -8.71
CA THR A 167 -10.26 4.50 -8.32
C THR A 167 -9.67 3.40 -9.22
N GLY A 168 -8.37 3.43 -9.41
CA GLY A 168 -7.67 2.36 -10.10
C GLY A 168 -6.17 2.37 -9.88
N ILE A 169 -5.49 1.43 -10.53
CA ILE A 169 -4.03 1.30 -10.46
C ILE A 169 -3.36 2.28 -11.43
N SER A 170 -2.03 2.22 -11.51
CA SER A 170 -1.22 3.00 -12.44
C SER A 170 -0.24 2.10 -13.21
N PRO A 171 0.50 2.65 -14.20
CA PRO A 171 1.60 1.97 -14.87
C PRO A 171 2.79 1.56 -13.99
N ASP A 172 2.74 1.77 -12.67
CA ASP A 172 3.77 1.29 -11.75
C ASP A 172 3.87 -0.25 -11.83
N LYS A 173 5.03 -0.72 -12.30
CA LYS A 173 5.32 -2.15 -12.53
C LYS A 173 5.18 -2.99 -11.25
N MET A 174 5.55 -2.43 -10.10
CA MET A 174 5.41 -3.11 -8.81
C MET A 174 3.95 -3.21 -8.41
N LEU A 175 3.18 -2.15 -8.58
CA LEU A 175 1.73 -2.17 -8.28
C LEU A 175 1.01 -3.19 -9.16
N MET A 176 1.28 -3.22 -10.47
CA MET A 176 0.69 -4.21 -11.40
C MET A 176 1.00 -5.65 -10.96
N GLY A 177 2.22 -5.93 -10.50
CA GLY A 177 2.57 -7.24 -9.95
C GLY A 177 1.76 -7.61 -8.69
N ARG A 178 1.50 -6.62 -7.81
CA ARG A 178 0.73 -6.82 -6.57
C ARG A 178 -0.75 -7.08 -6.81
N VAL A 179 -1.34 -6.52 -7.87
CA VAL A 179 -2.73 -6.80 -8.26
C VAL A 179 -2.97 -8.29 -8.48
N PHE A 180 -1.99 -8.98 -9.06
CA PHE A 180 -2.05 -10.43 -9.25
C PHE A 180 -1.65 -11.21 -7.99
N SER A 181 -0.53 -10.85 -7.34
CA SER A 181 0.12 -11.74 -6.37
C SER A 181 -0.65 -11.93 -5.07
N TYR A 182 -1.38 -10.91 -4.60
CA TYR A 182 -2.12 -11.00 -3.34
C TYR A 182 -3.28 -12.01 -3.39
N PRO A 183 -4.22 -11.93 -4.36
CA PRO A 183 -5.31 -12.90 -4.44
C PRO A 183 -4.79 -14.31 -4.76
N ASP A 184 -3.69 -14.44 -5.50
CA ASP A 184 -3.04 -15.74 -5.72
C ASP A 184 -2.54 -16.37 -4.41
N ALA A 185 -1.77 -15.61 -3.62
CA ALA A 185 -1.30 -16.07 -2.31
C ALA A 185 -2.45 -16.37 -1.34
N GLN A 186 -3.54 -15.61 -1.38
CA GLN A 186 -4.70 -15.80 -0.51
C GLN A 186 -5.46 -17.10 -0.79
N ARG A 187 -5.59 -17.47 -2.07
CA ARG A 187 -6.18 -18.77 -2.47
C ARG A 187 -5.39 -19.94 -1.91
N ASN A 188 -4.06 -19.82 -1.85
CA ASN A 188 -3.21 -20.84 -1.24
C ASN A 188 -3.26 -20.80 0.30
N ARG A 189 -3.12 -19.62 0.89
CA ARG A 189 -2.98 -19.43 2.35
C ARG A 189 -4.27 -19.68 3.13
N ILE A 190 -5.42 -19.26 2.61
CA ILE A 190 -6.71 -19.33 3.29
C ILE A 190 -7.63 -20.35 2.58
N GLY A 191 -7.69 -20.30 1.25
CA GLY A 191 -8.51 -21.19 0.44
C GLY A 191 -9.24 -20.46 -0.69
N THR A 192 -9.81 -21.21 -1.63
CA THR A 192 -10.47 -20.66 -2.84
C THR A 192 -11.52 -19.60 -2.51
N ASN A 193 -12.36 -19.85 -1.50
CA ASN A 193 -13.48 -19.00 -1.11
C ASN A 193 -13.13 -18.06 0.06
N PHE A 194 -11.87 -17.62 0.19
CA PHE A 194 -11.41 -16.76 1.30
C PHE A 194 -12.19 -15.45 1.44
N ASN A 195 -12.74 -14.94 0.34
CA ASN A 195 -13.57 -13.74 0.27
C ASN A 195 -14.94 -13.91 0.93
N GLN A 196 -15.39 -15.14 1.20
CA GLN A 196 -16.64 -15.41 1.91
C GLN A 196 -16.49 -15.30 3.44
N LEU A 197 -15.25 -15.28 3.96
CA LEU A 197 -15.03 -15.08 5.39
C LEU A 197 -15.55 -13.69 5.82
N PRO A 198 -16.19 -13.55 6.99
CA PRO A 198 -16.84 -12.30 7.39
C PRO A 198 -15.94 -11.06 7.38
N VAL A 199 -14.64 -11.21 7.65
CA VAL A 199 -13.68 -10.09 7.62
C VAL A 199 -13.31 -9.65 6.19
N ASN A 200 -13.45 -10.53 5.21
CA ASN A 200 -13.12 -10.28 3.81
C ASN A 200 -14.36 -10.00 2.95
N ALA A 201 -15.55 -10.36 3.44
CA ALA A 201 -16.80 -10.23 2.72
C ALA A 201 -17.17 -8.75 2.52
N PRO A 202 -17.58 -8.34 1.31
CA PRO A 202 -18.08 -7.00 1.08
C PRO A 202 -19.38 -6.77 1.86
N ILE A 203 -19.56 -5.54 2.36
CA ILE A 203 -20.80 -5.15 3.06
C ILE A 203 -21.97 -4.91 2.09
N THR A 204 -21.70 -4.80 0.79
CA THR A 204 -22.70 -4.63 -0.25
C THR A 204 -23.09 -5.98 -0.84
N LYS A 205 -24.32 -6.08 -1.35
CA LYS A 205 -24.75 -7.29 -2.06
C LYS A 205 -23.93 -7.45 -3.35
N THR A 206 -23.37 -8.64 -3.54
CA THR A 206 -22.66 -9.01 -4.75
C THR A 206 -23.48 -9.98 -5.59
N ASN A 207 -23.20 -10.00 -6.90
CA ASN A 207 -23.71 -10.99 -7.84
C ASN A 207 -22.52 -11.66 -8.53
N SER A 208 -21.71 -12.40 -7.75
CA SER A 208 -20.54 -13.10 -8.29
C SER A 208 -20.97 -14.30 -9.12
N TYR A 209 -20.34 -14.49 -10.28
CA TYR A 209 -20.48 -15.67 -11.12
C TYR A 209 -19.56 -16.83 -10.71
N ASP A 210 -18.76 -16.65 -9.65
CA ASP A 210 -17.99 -17.74 -9.03
C ASP A 210 -18.94 -18.84 -8.52
N LYS A 211 -18.52 -20.10 -8.66
CA LYS A 211 -19.24 -21.29 -8.18
C LYS A 211 -18.28 -22.35 -7.70
N GLU A 212 -18.77 -23.23 -6.83
CA GLU A 212 -18.05 -24.41 -6.34
C GLU A 212 -16.77 -24.02 -5.57
N GLY A 213 -15.72 -24.83 -5.69
CA GLY A 213 -14.50 -24.67 -4.91
C GLY A 213 -14.65 -25.19 -3.48
N GLN A 214 -13.52 -25.46 -2.83
CA GLN A 214 -13.53 -25.94 -1.45
C GLN A 214 -14.08 -24.86 -0.50
N MET A 215 -14.82 -25.31 0.51
CA MET A 215 -15.40 -24.45 1.55
C MET A 215 -16.33 -23.34 1.00
N GLU A 216 -17.05 -23.58 -0.10
CA GLU A 216 -18.13 -22.69 -0.53
C GLU A 216 -19.26 -22.70 0.51
N TYR A 217 -19.42 -21.60 1.22
CA TYR A 217 -20.42 -21.42 2.27
C TYR A 217 -21.64 -20.65 1.76
N HIS A 218 -21.41 -19.65 0.91
CA HIS A 218 -22.43 -18.87 0.22
C HIS A 218 -22.50 -19.28 -1.26
N HIS A 219 -23.48 -20.09 -1.62
CA HIS A 219 -23.70 -20.56 -2.99
C HIS A 219 -24.84 -19.80 -3.69
N SER A 220 -24.80 -19.75 -5.03
CA SER A 220 -25.84 -19.11 -5.85
C SER A 220 -27.03 -20.01 -6.21
N GLY A 221 -27.06 -21.26 -5.73
CA GLY A 221 -28.17 -22.19 -5.94
C GLY A 221 -28.33 -22.56 -7.42
N ASP A 222 -29.57 -22.56 -7.91
CA ASP A 222 -29.93 -22.85 -9.30
C ASP A 222 -29.75 -21.64 -10.25
N ALA A 223 -29.23 -20.51 -9.76
CA ALA A 223 -28.98 -19.35 -10.60
C ALA A 223 -28.07 -19.70 -11.80
N PRO A 224 -28.34 -19.19 -13.01
CA PRO A 224 -27.51 -19.42 -14.19
C PRO A 224 -26.03 -19.13 -13.94
N ASN A 225 -25.14 -20.04 -14.31
CA ASN A 225 -23.69 -19.90 -14.15
C ASN A 225 -22.99 -19.25 -15.36
N TYR A 226 -23.76 -18.65 -16.26
CA TYR A 226 -23.26 -18.06 -17.49
C TYR A 226 -23.98 -16.75 -17.83
N ALA A 227 -23.32 -15.93 -18.66
CA ALA A 227 -23.85 -14.69 -19.20
C ALA A 227 -23.44 -14.54 -20.68
N PRO A 228 -24.27 -13.93 -21.55
CA PRO A 228 -25.67 -13.56 -21.29
C PRO A 228 -26.56 -14.80 -21.10
N ASN A 229 -27.71 -14.67 -20.43
CA ASN A 229 -28.67 -15.76 -20.21
C ASN A 229 -30.14 -15.28 -20.31
N SER A 230 -31.05 -16.20 -20.62
CA SER A 230 -32.49 -15.92 -20.76
C SER A 230 -33.31 -16.12 -19.48
N TYR A 231 -32.63 -16.26 -18.34
CA TYR A 231 -33.26 -16.61 -17.05
C TYR A 231 -33.19 -15.47 -16.02
N GLY A 232 -32.90 -14.24 -16.48
CA GLY A 232 -33.03 -13.03 -15.67
C GLY A 232 -31.92 -12.79 -14.65
N ARG A 233 -30.82 -13.54 -14.66
CA ARG A 233 -29.66 -13.24 -13.80
C ARG A 233 -28.92 -12.01 -14.36
N PRO A 234 -28.77 -10.92 -13.58
CA PRO A 234 -28.08 -9.72 -14.04
C PRO A 234 -26.62 -10.01 -14.41
N TYR A 235 -26.12 -9.35 -15.45
CA TYR A 235 -24.71 -9.35 -15.84
C TYR A 235 -24.36 -7.97 -16.40
N GLN A 236 -23.07 -7.65 -16.44
CA GLN A 236 -22.61 -6.39 -17.02
C GLN A 236 -22.49 -6.55 -18.54
N ALA A 237 -23.33 -5.84 -19.30
CA ALA A 237 -23.32 -5.83 -20.77
C ALA A 237 -22.57 -4.62 -21.36
N GLU A 238 -22.52 -3.52 -20.60
CA GLU A 238 -21.88 -2.26 -21.01
C GLU A 238 -20.93 -1.76 -19.93
N GLU A 239 -19.93 -1.02 -20.36
CA GLU A 239 -19.04 -0.29 -19.48
C GLU A 239 -19.79 0.93 -18.93
N THR A 240 -20.28 0.81 -17.69
CA THR A 240 -21.13 1.81 -17.05
C THR A 240 -20.40 2.63 -15.98
N GLN A 241 -19.12 2.32 -15.75
CA GLN A 241 -18.31 2.95 -14.72
C GLN A 241 -17.16 3.71 -15.35
N VAL A 242 -16.75 4.80 -14.69
CA VAL A 242 -15.56 5.53 -15.09
C VAL A 242 -14.35 4.63 -14.84
N GLU A 243 -13.85 4.02 -15.91
CA GLU A 243 -12.71 3.11 -15.85
C GLU A 243 -11.42 3.90 -15.66
N ALA A 244 -10.58 3.43 -14.74
CA ALA A 244 -9.21 3.87 -14.64
C ALA A 244 -8.40 3.26 -15.79
N ARG A 245 -8.11 4.07 -16.81
CA ARG A 245 -7.39 3.66 -18.02
C ARG A 245 -6.26 4.61 -18.36
N TRP A 246 -5.24 4.11 -19.02
CA TRP A 246 -4.13 4.91 -19.56
C TRP A 246 -3.70 4.39 -20.92
N GLU A 247 -2.92 5.20 -21.64
CA GLU A 247 -2.39 4.83 -22.95
C GLU A 247 -1.03 4.13 -22.82
N SER A 248 -0.75 3.19 -23.73
CA SER A 248 0.54 2.52 -23.86
C SER A 248 0.78 2.20 -25.34
N ASP A 249 2.01 2.40 -25.81
CA ASP A 249 2.46 2.08 -27.17
C ASP A 249 3.93 1.62 -27.13
N GLY A 250 4.31 0.70 -28.00
CA GLY A 250 5.66 0.14 -28.09
C GLY A 250 5.72 -1.37 -28.19
N GLU A 251 6.94 -1.89 -28.38
CA GLU A 251 7.20 -3.32 -28.47
C GLU A 251 7.09 -4.02 -27.11
N LEU A 252 6.82 -5.33 -27.12
CA LEU A 252 6.89 -6.15 -25.92
C LEU A 252 8.36 -6.36 -25.51
N VAL A 253 8.79 -5.66 -24.46
CA VAL A 253 10.19 -5.66 -24.01
C VAL A 253 10.31 -5.96 -22.52
N ARG A 254 11.51 -6.40 -22.11
CA ARG A 254 11.93 -6.47 -20.71
C ARG A 254 13.06 -5.46 -20.52
N SER A 255 12.72 -4.30 -19.99
CA SER A 255 13.67 -3.20 -19.78
C SER A 255 13.38 -2.47 -18.48
N ALA A 256 14.39 -1.75 -17.98
CA ALA A 256 14.21 -0.70 -17.00
C ALA A 256 13.24 0.36 -17.53
N ALA A 257 12.63 1.13 -16.62
CA ALA A 257 11.84 2.29 -17.03
C ALA A 257 12.75 3.32 -17.72
N THR A 258 12.19 4.07 -18.67
CA THR A 258 12.88 5.25 -19.21
C THR A 258 12.97 6.30 -18.10
N LEU A 259 14.18 6.82 -17.90
CA LEU A 259 14.44 7.85 -16.89
C LEU A 259 13.76 9.15 -17.29
N HIS A 260 13.10 9.80 -16.32
CA HIS A 260 12.72 11.20 -16.41
C HIS A 260 13.95 12.09 -16.11
N ALA A 261 13.79 13.40 -16.30
CA ALA A 261 14.90 14.35 -16.31
C ALA A 261 15.78 14.33 -15.04
N GLU A 262 15.21 14.02 -13.88
CA GLU A 262 15.91 13.97 -12.59
C GLU A 262 15.93 12.57 -11.97
N ASP A 263 15.52 11.52 -12.71
CA ASP A 263 15.59 10.17 -12.18
C ASP A 263 17.04 9.67 -12.10
N ASP A 264 17.43 9.27 -10.89
CA ASP A 264 18.60 8.46 -10.59
C ASP A 264 18.31 7.56 -9.39
N ASP A 265 19.28 6.75 -8.98
CA ASP A 265 19.13 5.85 -7.82
C ASP A 265 19.46 6.52 -6.48
N PHE A 266 20.19 7.64 -6.48
CA PHE A 266 20.83 8.18 -5.27
C PHE A 266 20.37 9.60 -4.88
N GLY A 267 19.84 10.41 -5.80
CA GLY A 267 19.55 11.83 -5.59
C GLY A 267 18.53 12.07 -4.47
N GLN A 268 17.43 11.31 -4.44
CA GLN A 268 16.44 11.43 -3.37
C GLN A 268 16.96 10.85 -2.04
N ALA A 269 17.80 9.81 -2.06
CA ALA A 269 18.48 9.30 -0.86
C ALA A 269 19.44 10.36 -0.28
N HIS A 270 20.22 11.03 -1.12
CA HIS A 270 21.08 12.14 -0.71
C HIS A 270 20.28 13.30 -0.13
N THR A 271 19.14 13.64 -0.73
CA THR A 271 18.25 14.69 -0.21
C THR A 271 17.74 14.32 1.19
N LEU A 272 17.34 13.07 1.41
CA LEU A 272 16.91 12.58 2.72
C LEU A 272 18.02 12.75 3.78
N ILE A 273 19.26 12.37 3.47
CA ILE A 273 20.39 12.47 4.41
C ILE A 273 20.79 13.92 4.68
N ARG A 274 20.89 14.75 3.64
CA ARG A 274 21.49 16.08 3.72
C ARG A 274 20.50 17.16 4.15
N GLU A 275 19.27 17.07 3.69
CA GLU A 275 18.28 18.15 3.80
C GLU A 275 17.13 17.81 4.76
N VAL A 276 16.88 16.53 5.04
CA VAL A 276 15.76 16.10 5.91
C VAL A 276 16.24 15.68 7.28
N TYR A 277 17.30 14.86 7.36
CA TYR A 277 17.83 14.42 8.65
C TYR A 277 18.49 15.57 9.44
N SER A 278 18.31 15.55 10.76
CA SER A 278 19.12 16.36 11.68
C SER A 278 20.56 15.84 11.74
N GLU A 279 21.44 16.57 12.41
CA GLU A 279 22.82 16.10 12.61
C GLU A 279 22.87 14.83 13.47
N GLU A 280 22.04 14.77 14.51
CA GLU A 280 21.91 13.60 15.37
C GLU A 280 21.40 12.38 14.59
N GLU A 281 20.41 12.57 13.71
CA GLU A 281 19.88 11.49 12.87
C GLU A 281 20.92 10.99 11.85
N ARG A 282 21.77 11.89 11.30
CA ARG A 282 22.89 11.51 10.45
C ARG A 282 23.93 10.69 11.20
N GLN A 283 24.28 11.09 12.42
CA GLN A 283 25.22 10.33 13.25
C GLN A 283 24.65 8.95 13.60
N GLY A 284 23.36 8.88 13.96
CA GLY A 284 22.67 7.61 14.21
C GLY A 284 22.63 6.70 12.98
N LEU A 285 22.50 7.25 11.77
CA LEU A 285 22.59 6.50 10.52
C LEU A 285 24.00 5.89 10.33
N ILE A 286 25.07 6.65 10.60
CA ILE A 286 26.46 6.16 10.48
C ILE A 286 26.70 4.98 11.43
N GLU A 287 26.13 5.01 12.64
CA GLU A 287 26.28 3.93 13.61
C GLU A 287 25.42 2.70 13.28
N THR A 288 24.29 2.90 12.59
CA THR A 288 23.35 1.83 12.23
C THR A 288 23.82 1.03 11.01
N VAL A 289 24.48 1.67 10.04
CA VAL A 289 24.98 1.07 8.79
C VAL A 289 26.34 0.40 9.00
#